data_AF-A0A1I7Y0A1-F1
#
_entry.id   AF-A0A1I7Y0A1-F1
#
_cell.length_a   1.000
_cell.length_b   1.000
_cell.length_c   1.000
_cell.angle_alpha   90.00
_cell.angle_beta   90.00
_cell.angle_gamma   90.00
#
_symmetry.space_group_name_H-M   'P 1'
#
loop_
_entity.id
_entity.type
_entity.pdbx_description
1 polymer ?
#
loop_
_entity_poly.entity_id
_entity_poly.type
_entity_poly.pdbx_seq_one_letter_code
_entity_poly.pdbx_strand_id
1 'polypeptide(L)'
;MHRSSGAKAASSDKNEFLNQCRDIKNTLVGLLESQKEFRREMMDYSARVNSGSSDESDVEEEEVSYEEDESSSEEETESDDDEVVEEGASRVKPEVKRKSSVADPPNSETLSIWKCAVCGKQIKGNWHKRQNHIGFHEGLKVSCPVAGCFVRFFNLSRHLKMHKLARNDLPSSEKAALQRMLDGIEEAAMNCELKYFPPTSFISFSETVGKDGVRPFCKKCGRRCTQLVSRRDHVAKELNLKMDCPVRGCPYGGRNSAVSRHLKQNHGKNLQGLNRAEKERFDSARQKLHKKVDPVMHKFFS
;
A
#
# COMPACT_ATOMS: atom_id res chain seq x y z
N MET A 1 65.39 53.33 9.79
CA MET A 1 64.99 52.53 8.61
C MET A 1 64.54 51.15 9.08
N HIS A 2 63.61 50.52 8.35
CA HIS A 2 62.93 49.24 8.60
C HIS A 2 61.61 49.30 9.37
N ARG A 3 60.51 49.25 8.59
CA ARG A 3 59.21 48.64 8.93
C ARG A 3 58.36 48.66 7.67
N SER A 4 58.13 47.49 7.05
CA SER A 4 56.88 47.12 6.34
C SER A 4 57.12 45.88 5.47
N SER A 5 56.98 44.67 6.03
CA SER A 5 56.96 43.40 5.28
C SER A 5 55.92 42.39 5.78
N GLY A 6 54.93 42.80 6.59
CA GLY A 6 53.99 41.87 7.23
C GLY A 6 52.66 41.61 6.52
N ALA A 7 52.28 42.41 5.51
CA ALA A 7 50.90 42.42 5.02
C ALA A 7 50.59 41.42 3.88
N LYS A 8 51.60 40.82 3.22
CA LYS A 8 51.36 39.99 2.03
C LYS A 8 51.00 38.52 2.33
N ALA A 9 51.41 37.97 3.46
CA ALA A 9 51.14 36.56 3.79
C ALA A 9 49.65 36.30 4.10
N ALA A 10 48.98 37.20 4.82
CA ALA A 10 47.58 37.02 5.23
C ALA A 10 46.57 37.04 4.06
N SER A 11 46.96 37.50 2.86
CA SER A 11 46.07 37.54 1.69
C SER A 11 46.01 36.20 0.94
N SER A 12 47.02 35.34 1.07
CA SER A 12 47.09 34.08 0.31
C SER A 12 46.12 33.05 0.89
N ASP A 13 46.13 32.86 2.20
CA ASP A 13 45.35 31.84 2.92
C ASP A 13 43.84 32.05 2.75
N LYS A 14 43.40 33.31 2.66
CA LYS A 14 41.98 33.64 2.44
C LYS A 14 41.47 33.16 1.09
N ASN A 15 42.27 33.27 0.04
CA ASN A 15 41.88 32.83 -1.30
C ASN A 15 41.86 31.31 -1.41
N GLU A 16 42.79 30.62 -0.76
CA GLU A 16 42.80 29.16 -0.69
C GLU A 16 41.56 28.62 0.02
N PHE A 17 41.21 29.20 1.18
CA PHE A 17 39.99 28.84 1.90
C PHE A 17 38.72 29.04 1.06
N LEU A 18 38.60 30.17 0.35
CA LEU A 18 37.43 30.43 -0.51
C LEU A 18 37.34 29.44 -1.69
N ASN A 19 38.46 29.00 -2.23
CA ASN A 19 38.49 27.98 -3.28
C ASN A 19 38.06 26.61 -2.71
N GLN A 20 38.59 26.20 -1.56
CA GLN A 20 38.16 24.97 -0.88
C GLN A 20 36.66 24.97 -0.57
N CYS A 21 36.11 26.09 -0.08
CA CYS A 21 34.66 26.21 0.14
C CYS A 21 33.85 26.08 -1.15
N ARG A 22 34.36 26.60 -2.27
CA ARG A 22 33.71 26.47 -3.58
C ARG A 22 33.71 25.02 -4.05
N ASP A 23 34.84 24.32 -3.90
CA ASP A 23 34.98 22.93 -4.30
C ASP A 23 34.04 22.03 -3.49
N ILE A 24 34.01 22.20 -2.16
CA ILE A 24 33.07 21.47 -1.28
C ILE A 24 31.62 21.73 -1.70
N LYS A 25 31.26 22.99 -1.98
CA LYS A 25 29.91 23.34 -2.45
C LYS A 25 29.58 22.62 -3.75
N ASN A 26 30.49 22.61 -4.73
CA ASN A 26 30.29 21.94 -6.01
C ASN A 26 30.14 20.42 -5.84
N THR A 27 30.95 19.80 -4.98
CA THR A 27 30.81 18.37 -4.65
C THR A 27 29.45 18.06 -4.01
N LEU A 28 28.98 18.89 -3.09
CA LEU A 28 27.67 18.71 -2.45
C LEU A 28 26.51 18.86 -3.45
N VAL A 29 26.61 19.80 -4.39
CA VAL A 29 25.63 19.95 -5.48
C VAL A 29 25.61 18.69 -6.36
N GLY A 30 26.78 18.20 -6.77
CA GLY A 30 26.88 16.98 -7.58
C GLY A 30 26.30 15.74 -6.88
N LEU A 31 26.58 15.55 -5.59
CA LEU A 31 26.00 14.46 -4.79
C LEU A 31 24.46 14.55 -4.71
N LEU A 32 23.92 15.76 -4.59
CA LEU A 32 22.48 15.99 -4.54
C LEU A 32 21.81 15.70 -5.88
N GLU A 33 22.47 16.01 -7.00
CA GLU A 33 22.01 15.65 -8.35
C GLU A 33 22.06 14.13 -8.57
N SER A 34 23.16 13.46 -8.20
CA SER A 34 23.26 11.99 -8.28
C SER A 34 22.22 11.29 -7.41
N GLN A 35 21.91 11.82 -6.22
CA GLN A 35 20.84 11.28 -5.39
C GLN A 35 19.47 11.40 -6.05
N LYS A 36 19.18 12.52 -6.71
CA LYS A 36 17.93 12.72 -7.48
C LYS A 36 17.85 11.77 -8.67
N GLU A 37 18.96 11.55 -9.37
CA GLU A 37 19.03 10.61 -10.50
C GLU A 37 18.82 9.16 -10.04
N PHE A 38 19.50 8.74 -8.98
CA PHE A 38 19.31 7.41 -8.40
C PHE A 38 17.86 7.16 -7.96
N ARG A 39 17.19 8.18 -7.37
CA ARG A 39 15.76 8.07 -7.02
C ARG A 39 14.87 7.91 -8.25
N ARG A 40 15.14 8.68 -9.33
CA ARG A 40 14.43 8.52 -10.61
C ARG A 40 14.61 7.11 -11.17
N GLU A 41 15.83 6.60 -11.18
CA GLU A 41 16.13 5.24 -11.66
C GLU A 41 15.43 4.15 -10.84
N MET A 42 15.39 4.30 -9.50
CA MET A 42 14.68 3.38 -8.62
C MET A 42 13.16 3.34 -8.86
N MET A 43 12.57 4.47 -9.27
CA MET A 43 11.14 4.54 -9.60
C MET A 43 10.84 3.88 -10.95
N ASP A 44 11.66 4.14 -11.97
CA ASP A 44 11.57 3.47 -13.27
C ASP A 44 11.72 1.94 -13.12
N TYR A 45 12.66 1.51 -12.27
CA TYR A 45 12.83 0.10 -11.94
C TYR A 45 11.56 -0.50 -11.30
N SER A 46 10.97 0.19 -10.33
CA SER A 46 9.75 -0.26 -9.66
C SER A 46 8.56 -0.34 -10.63
N ALA A 47 8.43 0.63 -11.54
CA ALA A 47 7.42 0.61 -12.60
C ALA A 47 7.59 -0.60 -13.53
N ARG A 48 8.85 -0.91 -13.93
CA ARG A 48 9.15 -2.08 -14.77
C ARG A 48 8.84 -3.40 -14.07
N VAL A 49 9.22 -3.54 -12.79
CA VAL A 49 8.95 -4.75 -12.00
C VAL A 49 7.45 -4.98 -11.86
N ASN A 50 6.66 -3.95 -11.58
CA ASN A 50 5.22 -4.08 -11.47
C ASN A 50 4.53 -4.38 -12.81
N SER A 51 5.04 -3.82 -13.92
CA SER A 51 4.47 -4.05 -15.26
C SER A 51 4.70 -5.48 -15.80
N GLY A 52 5.73 -6.18 -15.32
CA GLY A 52 6.08 -7.54 -15.76
C GLY A 52 5.29 -8.67 -15.10
N SER A 53 4.42 -8.36 -14.13
CA SER A 53 3.63 -9.33 -13.37
C SER A 53 2.17 -9.43 -13.84
N SER A 54 1.88 -9.06 -15.10
CA SER A 54 0.56 -9.23 -15.72
C SER A 54 0.33 -10.69 -16.16
N ASP A 55 0.46 -11.62 -15.23
CA ASP A 55 -0.25 -12.90 -15.32
C ASP A 55 -1.60 -12.62 -14.67
N GLU A 56 -2.64 -12.46 -15.50
CA GLU A 56 -3.99 -12.02 -15.16
C GLU A 56 -4.59 -12.90 -14.04
N SER A 57 -4.41 -12.48 -12.79
CA SER A 57 -5.24 -12.95 -11.69
C SER A 57 -6.06 -11.76 -11.21
N ASP A 58 -7.31 -11.77 -11.64
CA ASP A 58 -8.37 -10.80 -11.37
C ASP A 58 -8.72 -10.85 -9.87
N VAL A 59 -7.84 -10.28 -9.05
CA VAL A 59 -8.04 -10.14 -7.61
C VAL A 59 -8.34 -8.68 -7.35
N GLU A 60 -9.63 -8.36 -7.37
CA GLU A 60 -10.15 -7.07 -6.95
C GLU A 60 -9.61 -6.72 -5.55
N GLU A 61 -8.65 -5.79 -5.49
CA GLU A 61 -8.22 -5.20 -4.24
C GLU A 61 -9.31 -4.23 -3.77
N GLU A 62 -10.16 -4.68 -2.84
CA GLU A 62 -11.10 -3.82 -2.11
C GLU A 62 -10.30 -2.73 -1.35
N GLU A 63 -10.20 -1.53 -1.94
CA GLU A 63 -9.80 -0.35 -1.20
C GLU A 63 -10.86 -0.02 -0.16
N VAL A 64 -10.50 -0.21 1.12
CA VAL A 64 -11.37 0.08 2.27
C VAL A 64 -11.48 1.59 2.45
N SER A 65 -12.39 2.20 1.70
CA SER A 65 -12.83 3.59 1.83
C SER A 65 -13.80 3.72 3.00
N TYR A 66 -13.53 4.62 3.95
CA TYR A 66 -14.49 5.01 4.99
C TYR A 66 -15.30 6.20 4.46
N GLU A 67 -16.52 5.96 3.98
CA GLU A 67 -17.54 7.01 3.79
C GLU A 67 -18.91 6.53 4.28
N GLU A 68 -19.70 7.49 4.75
CA GLU A 68 -20.96 7.35 5.46
C GLU A 68 -22.13 7.03 4.51
N ASP A 69 -23.11 6.32 5.06
CA ASP A 69 -24.36 5.82 4.45
C ASP A 69 -25.17 6.89 3.71
N GLU A 70 -25.54 6.62 2.45
CA GLU A 70 -26.87 6.93 1.89
C GLU A 70 -27.32 5.82 0.92
N SER A 71 -28.63 5.61 0.92
CA SER A 71 -29.40 4.39 0.62
C SER A 71 -29.83 4.21 -0.86
N SER A 72 -30.36 3.01 -1.17
CA SER A 72 -31.28 2.64 -2.30
C SER A 72 -30.60 2.08 -3.57
N SER A 73 -31.10 1.08 -4.31
CA SER A 73 -32.30 0.22 -4.31
C SER A 73 -31.97 -1.12 -5.00
N GLU A 74 -32.83 -2.11 -4.76
CA GLU A 74 -32.73 -3.51 -5.16
C GLU A 74 -33.41 -3.73 -6.53
N GLU A 75 -32.77 -4.41 -7.48
CA GLU A 75 -33.41 -4.99 -8.67
C GLU A 75 -32.91 -6.43 -8.80
N GLU A 76 -33.82 -7.39 -8.71
CA GLU A 76 -33.56 -8.81 -8.86
C GLU A 76 -33.64 -9.18 -10.35
N THR A 77 -32.63 -9.88 -10.86
CA THR A 77 -32.69 -10.51 -12.18
C THR A 77 -32.60 -12.03 -12.00
N GLU A 78 -33.72 -12.69 -12.26
CA GLU A 78 -33.84 -14.14 -12.39
C GLU A 78 -33.29 -14.55 -13.76
N SER A 79 -32.36 -15.50 -13.80
CA SER A 79 -31.97 -16.17 -15.04
C SER A 79 -31.77 -17.67 -14.77
N ASP A 80 -32.76 -18.45 -15.20
CA ASP A 80 -32.62 -19.84 -15.59
C ASP A 80 -31.79 -19.90 -16.90
N ASP A 81 -30.81 -20.80 -17.01
CA ASP A 81 -30.80 -21.81 -18.08
C ASP A 81 -29.54 -22.71 -18.12
N ASP A 82 -29.85 -23.97 -18.43
CA ASP A 82 -29.12 -25.07 -19.05
C ASP A 82 -27.83 -25.70 -18.47
N GLU A 83 -28.08 -26.92 -18.01
CA GLU A 83 -27.19 -28.04 -17.73
C GLU A 83 -26.63 -28.62 -19.05
N VAL A 84 -25.32 -28.48 -19.30
CA VAL A 84 -24.63 -29.24 -20.35
C VAL A 84 -23.57 -30.16 -19.73
N VAL A 85 -23.79 -31.45 -19.96
CA VAL A 85 -22.90 -32.57 -19.64
C VAL A 85 -21.89 -32.69 -20.78
N GLU A 86 -20.59 -32.56 -20.49
CA GLU A 86 -19.56 -32.95 -21.46
C GLU A 86 -18.45 -33.80 -20.83
N GLU A 87 -18.17 -34.90 -21.52
CA GLU A 87 -17.33 -36.03 -21.16
C GLU A 87 -15.83 -35.72 -21.20
N GLY A 88 -15.12 -36.30 -20.23
CA GLY A 88 -14.00 -37.20 -20.48
C GLY A 88 -12.87 -36.76 -21.43
N ALA A 89 -11.88 -36.04 -20.89
CA ALA A 89 -10.54 -36.01 -21.48
C ALA A 89 -9.44 -36.11 -20.40
N SER A 90 -8.61 -37.13 -20.57
CA SER A 90 -7.49 -37.54 -19.69
C SER A 90 -6.48 -36.41 -19.47
N ARG A 91 -6.35 -36.01 -18.20
CA ARG A 91 -5.35 -35.05 -17.70
C ARG A 91 -3.93 -35.64 -17.73
N VAL A 92 -3.11 -35.19 -18.68
CA VAL A 92 -1.65 -35.31 -18.61
C VAL A 92 -1.15 -34.44 -17.45
N LYS A 93 -0.42 -35.05 -16.50
CA LYS A 93 0.19 -34.36 -15.35
C LYS A 93 1.23 -33.34 -15.86
N PRO A 94 1.04 -32.03 -15.64
CA PRO A 94 2.06 -31.05 -15.94
C PRO A 94 3.17 -31.16 -14.88
N GLU A 95 4.41 -31.28 -15.33
CA GLU A 95 5.57 -31.21 -14.45
C GLU A 95 5.57 -29.89 -13.67
N VAL A 96 5.64 -30.03 -12.35
CA VAL A 96 5.64 -28.93 -11.39
C VAL A 96 6.97 -28.19 -11.51
N LYS A 97 7.03 -27.24 -12.45
CA LYS A 97 8.11 -26.25 -12.54
C LYS A 97 8.08 -25.45 -11.24
N ARG A 98 9.02 -25.74 -10.33
CA ARG A 98 9.22 -24.99 -9.09
C ARG A 98 9.52 -23.54 -9.45
N LYS A 99 8.50 -22.68 -9.46
CA LYS A 99 8.64 -21.22 -9.51
C LYS A 99 9.53 -20.86 -8.31
N SER A 100 10.77 -20.47 -8.57
CA SER A 100 11.63 -19.89 -7.55
C SER A 100 10.93 -18.64 -7.07
N SER A 101 10.46 -18.64 -5.83
CA SER A 101 9.92 -17.44 -5.19
C SER A 101 11.07 -16.46 -5.06
N VAL A 102 11.21 -15.57 -6.05
CA VAL A 102 12.03 -14.37 -5.94
C VAL A 102 11.47 -13.64 -4.73
N ALA A 103 12.27 -13.55 -3.67
CA ALA A 103 11.85 -12.87 -2.46
C ALA A 103 11.59 -11.41 -2.82
N ASP A 104 10.35 -10.96 -2.65
CA ASP A 104 9.98 -9.57 -2.90
C ASP A 104 10.96 -8.66 -2.16
N PRO A 105 11.54 -7.65 -2.84
CA PRO A 105 12.51 -6.76 -2.23
C PRO A 105 11.92 -6.15 -0.94
N PRO A 106 12.73 -6.04 0.13
CA PRO A 106 12.26 -5.63 1.44
C PRO A 106 11.64 -4.23 1.36
N ASN A 107 10.31 -4.21 1.47
CA ASN A 107 9.42 -3.07 1.26
C ASN A 107 9.53 -2.00 2.38
N SER A 108 10.75 -1.64 2.78
CA SER A 108 11.08 -0.78 3.92
C SER A 108 10.43 0.61 3.81
N GLU A 109 10.22 1.11 2.59
CA GLU A 109 9.59 2.42 2.38
C GLU A 109 8.13 2.46 2.84
N THR A 110 7.38 1.36 2.69
CA THR A 110 5.98 1.27 3.14
C THR A 110 5.82 1.40 4.65
N LEU A 111 6.92 1.25 5.39
CA LEU A 111 6.97 1.42 6.84
C LEU A 111 7.54 2.78 7.23
N SER A 112 8.10 3.58 6.32
CA SER A 112 8.71 4.85 6.70
C SER A 112 7.69 5.84 7.27
N ILE A 113 8.04 6.52 8.37
CA ILE A 113 7.27 7.62 8.97
C ILE A 113 8.06 8.91 8.78
N TRP A 114 7.41 9.88 8.16
CA TRP A 114 7.97 11.19 7.84
C TRP A 114 7.14 12.30 8.46
N LYS A 115 7.78 13.36 8.94
CA LYS A 115 7.11 14.58 9.43
C LYS A 115 7.19 15.67 8.38
N CYS A 116 6.05 16.19 7.92
CA CYS A 116 6.06 17.36 7.05
C CYS A 116 6.71 18.55 7.77
N ALA A 117 7.74 19.15 7.18
CA ALA A 117 8.46 20.30 7.74
C ALA A 117 7.59 21.56 7.81
N VAL A 118 6.56 21.66 6.94
CA VAL A 118 5.69 22.84 6.85
C VAL A 118 4.50 22.75 7.82
N CYS A 119 3.72 21.67 7.79
CA CYS A 119 2.54 21.54 8.64
C CYS A 119 2.71 20.63 9.87
N GLY A 120 3.87 19.97 10.02
CA GLY A 120 4.14 19.06 11.13
C GLY A 120 3.40 17.72 11.08
N LYS A 121 2.54 17.48 10.08
CA LYS A 121 1.77 16.24 9.95
C LYS A 121 2.69 15.04 9.71
N GLN A 122 2.45 13.95 10.42
CA GLN A 122 3.14 12.69 10.20
C GLN A 122 2.47 11.92 9.05
N ILE A 123 3.27 11.50 8.07
CA ILE A 123 2.86 10.72 6.92
C ILE A 123 3.54 9.37 6.99
N LYS A 124 2.76 8.29 7.02
CA LYS A 124 3.24 6.92 7.11
C LYS A 124 3.05 6.19 5.79
N GLY A 125 4.15 5.71 5.22
CA GLY A 125 4.16 4.81 4.06
C GLY A 125 5.10 5.26 2.95
N ASN A 126 4.85 4.73 1.76
CA ASN A 126 5.66 4.93 0.57
C ASN A 126 5.63 6.38 0.05
N TRP A 127 6.50 6.66 -0.93
CA TRP A 127 6.60 7.94 -1.63
C TRP A 127 5.25 8.50 -2.09
N HIS A 128 4.36 7.66 -2.63
CA HIS A 128 3.05 8.09 -3.14
C HIS A 128 2.20 8.84 -2.09
N LYS A 129 2.26 8.42 -0.82
CA LYS A 129 1.56 9.14 0.26
C LYS A 129 2.17 10.50 0.56
N ARG A 130 3.50 10.63 0.48
CA ARG A 130 4.21 11.91 0.60
C ARG A 130 3.87 12.82 -0.57
N GLN A 131 3.86 12.29 -1.79
CA GLN A 131 3.46 12.99 -3.01
C GLN A 131 2.04 13.55 -2.91
N ASN A 132 1.07 12.73 -2.45
CA ASN A 132 -0.30 13.16 -2.22
C ASN A 132 -0.34 14.33 -1.23
N HIS A 133 0.41 14.22 -0.13
CA HIS A 133 0.52 15.29 0.87
C HIS A 133 1.11 16.59 0.29
N ILE A 134 2.18 16.51 -0.51
CA ILE A 134 2.77 17.67 -1.21
C ILE A 134 1.72 18.31 -2.14
N GLY A 135 0.94 17.50 -2.85
CA GLY A 135 -0.13 17.98 -3.72
C GLY A 135 -1.19 18.84 -2.99
N PHE A 136 -1.43 18.61 -1.70
CA PHE A 136 -2.29 19.49 -0.90
C PHE A 136 -1.67 20.86 -0.63
N HIS A 137 -0.35 20.90 -0.39
CA HIS A 137 0.35 22.15 -0.12
C HIS A 137 0.55 22.99 -1.38
N GLU A 138 0.94 22.35 -2.48
CA GLU A 138 1.25 23.03 -3.75
C GLU A 138 0.01 23.23 -4.63
N GLY A 139 -1.16 22.73 -4.21
CA GLY A 139 -2.41 22.86 -4.98
C GLY A 139 -2.36 22.14 -6.34
N LEU A 140 -1.59 21.05 -6.45
CA LEU A 140 -1.41 20.30 -7.69
C LEU A 140 -2.74 19.68 -8.13
N LYS A 141 -3.20 20.05 -9.32
CA LYS A 141 -4.46 19.62 -9.93
C LYS A 141 -4.21 19.12 -11.34
N VAL A 142 -5.01 18.14 -11.75
CA VAL A 142 -5.08 17.62 -13.12
C VAL A 142 -6.37 18.14 -13.75
N SER A 143 -6.29 18.58 -15.00
CA SER A 143 -7.50 18.84 -15.77
C SER A 143 -8.13 17.51 -16.21
N CYS A 144 -9.39 17.36 -15.86
CA CYS A 144 -10.28 16.31 -16.30
C CYS A 144 -10.49 16.42 -17.82
N PRO A 145 -10.34 15.31 -18.59
CA PRO A 145 -10.60 15.34 -20.04
C PRO A 145 -12.05 15.70 -20.39
N VAL A 146 -12.98 15.42 -19.48
CA VAL A 146 -14.40 15.78 -19.63
C VAL A 146 -14.64 17.17 -19.04
N ALA A 147 -15.42 18.01 -19.70
CA ALA A 147 -16.06 19.20 -19.11
C ALA A 147 -15.19 20.24 -18.37
N GLY A 148 -13.87 20.28 -18.57
CA GLY A 148 -13.01 21.28 -17.91
C GLY A 148 -12.99 21.18 -16.38
N CYS A 149 -13.29 19.99 -15.82
CA CYS A 149 -13.14 19.74 -14.38
C CYS A 149 -11.67 19.88 -13.96
N PHE A 150 -11.44 20.29 -12.72
CA PHE A 150 -10.12 20.19 -12.09
C PHE A 150 -10.23 19.32 -10.86
N VAL A 151 -9.41 18.27 -10.81
CA VAL A 151 -9.37 17.34 -9.69
C VAL A 151 -7.96 17.21 -9.17
N ARG A 152 -7.81 16.92 -7.87
CA ARG A 152 -6.51 16.50 -7.34
C ARG A 152 -6.15 15.14 -7.94
N PHE A 153 -4.89 14.97 -8.35
CA PHE A 153 -4.47 13.81 -9.14
C PHE A 153 -4.78 12.45 -8.47
N PHE A 154 -4.67 12.35 -7.15
CA PHE A 154 -4.97 11.10 -6.41
C PHE A 154 -6.47 10.73 -6.37
N ASN A 155 -7.36 11.67 -6.71
CA ASN A 155 -8.79 11.42 -6.81
C ASN A 155 -9.25 11.22 -8.27
N LEU A 156 -8.33 11.21 -9.23
CA LEU A 156 -8.66 11.15 -10.65
C LEU A 156 -9.48 9.91 -11.00
N SER A 157 -9.11 8.72 -10.52
CA SER A 157 -9.85 7.48 -10.80
C SER A 157 -11.29 7.53 -10.28
N ARG A 158 -11.49 7.98 -9.03
CA ARG A 158 -12.83 8.16 -8.45
C ARG A 158 -13.62 9.25 -9.18
N HIS A 159 -12.94 10.30 -9.62
CA HIS A 159 -13.56 11.40 -10.33
C HIS A 159 -14.02 11.02 -11.75
N LEU A 160 -13.21 10.27 -12.50
CA LEU A 160 -13.61 9.74 -13.81
C LEU A 160 -14.84 8.83 -13.70
N LYS A 161 -14.96 8.04 -12.62
CA LYS A 161 -16.17 7.26 -12.33
C LYS A 161 -17.43 8.12 -12.22
N MET A 162 -17.34 9.37 -11.71
CA MET A 162 -18.49 10.29 -11.69
C MET A 162 -18.93 10.74 -13.09
N HIS A 163 -18.04 10.68 -14.07
CA HIS A 163 -18.35 10.88 -15.49
C HIS A 163 -18.74 9.58 -16.21
N LYS A 164 -18.88 8.46 -15.48
CA LYS A 164 -19.09 7.12 -16.06
C LYS A 164 -18.00 6.72 -17.06
N LEU A 165 -16.77 7.15 -16.81
CA LEU A 165 -15.60 6.81 -17.62
C LEU A 165 -14.57 6.09 -16.76
N ALA A 166 -13.98 5.02 -17.29
CA ALA A 166 -12.72 4.51 -16.79
C ALA A 166 -11.55 5.17 -17.53
N ARG A 167 -10.36 5.17 -16.91
CA ARG A 167 -9.13 5.63 -17.57
C ARG A 167 -8.85 4.88 -18.87
N ASN A 168 -9.27 3.62 -18.95
CA ASN A 168 -9.11 2.76 -20.12
C ASN A 168 -10.10 3.06 -21.24
N ASP A 169 -11.18 3.80 -20.98
CA ASP A 169 -12.18 4.17 -21.99
C ASP A 169 -11.80 5.46 -22.73
N LEU A 170 -10.83 6.21 -22.20
CA LEU A 170 -10.38 7.46 -22.80
C LEU A 170 -9.71 7.21 -24.19
N PRO A 171 -9.94 8.10 -25.17
CA PRO A 171 -9.18 8.11 -26.42
C PRO A 171 -7.68 8.15 -26.17
N SER A 172 -6.89 7.53 -27.05
CA SER A 172 -5.43 7.44 -26.89
C SER A 172 -4.75 8.81 -26.75
N SER A 173 -5.27 9.84 -27.44
CA SER A 173 -4.79 11.23 -27.33
C SER A 173 -5.02 11.82 -25.95
N GLU A 174 -6.20 11.60 -25.36
CA GLU A 174 -6.55 12.06 -24.01
C GLU A 174 -5.78 11.31 -22.94
N LYS A 175 -5.59 9.99 -23.10
CA LYS A 175 -4.72 9.19 -22.23
C LYS A 175 -3.30 9.72 -22.20
N ALA A 176 -2.73 10.04 -23.37
CA ALA A 176 -1.38 10.58 -23.47
C ALA A 176 -1.27 11.99 -22.88
N ALA A 177 -2.29 12.84 -23.04
CA ALA A 177 -2.36 14.15 -22.39
C ALA A 177 -2.45 14.02 -20.87
N LEU A 178 -3.31 13.12 -20.38
CA LEU A 178 -3.49 12.82 -18.96
C LEU A 178 -2.22 12.28 -18.33
N GLN A 179 -1.53 11.37 -19.01
CA GLN A 179 -0.24 10.84 -18.55
C GLN A 179 0.80 11.95 -18.42
N ARG A 180 0.97 12.81 -19.43
CA ARG A 180 1.91 13.95 -19.36
C ARG A 180 1.63 14.88 -18.18
N MET A 181 0.36 15.11 -17.85
CA MET A 181 0.00 15.90 -16.67
C MET A 181 0.35 15.21 -15.36
N LEU A 182 0.13 13.90 -15.27
CA LEU A 182 0.52 13.10 -14.11
C LEU A 182 2.04 13.10 -13.92
N ASP A 183 2.81 12.92 -15.00
CA ASP A 183 4.27 12.97 -15.00
C ASP A 183 4.78 14.35 -14.52
N GLY A 184 4.16 15.44 -15.02
CA GLY A 184 4.51 16.79 -14.59
C GLY A 184 4.20 17.06 -13.10
N ILE A 185 3.11 16.49 -12.57
CA ILE A 185 2.79 16.57 -11.14
C ILE A 185 3.78 15.76 -10.30
N GLU A 186 4.19 14.59 -10.79
CA GLU A 186 5.20 13.76 -10.15
C GLU A 186 6.55 14.48 -10.08
N GLU A 187 6.99 15.07 -11.18
CA GLU A 187 8.20 15.89 -11.22
C GLU A 187 8.12 17.10 -10.28
N ALA A 188 7.00 17.83 -10.28
CA ALA A 188 6.77 18.95 -9.37
C ALA A 188 6.83 18.50 -7.90
N ALA A 189 6.23 17.36 -7.57
CA ALA A 189 6.25 16.81 -6.22
C ALA A 189 7.66 16.35 -5.81
N MET A 190 8.44 15.74 -6.70
CA MET A 190 9.84 15.38 -6.44
C MET A 190 10.70 16.62 -6.16
N ASN A 191 10.52 17.69 -6.95
CA ASN A 191 11.22 18.95 -6.72
C ASN A 191 10.86 19.61 -5.38
N CYS A 192 9.65 19.35 -4.89
CA CYS A 192 9.19 19.80 -3.58
C CYS A 192 9.54 18.85 -2.43
N GLU A 193 10.07 17.64 -2.68
CA GLU A 193 10.31 16.65 -1.63
C GLU A 193 11.21 17.22 -0.52
N LEU A 194 12.35 17.81 -0.88
CA LEU A 194 13.30 18.35 0.09
C LEU A 194 12.74 19.55 0.89
N LYS A 195 11.73 20.24 0.34
CA LYS A 195 11.03 21.34 1.03
C LYS A 195 10.10 20.81 2.12
N TYR A 196 9.36 19.74 1.85
CA TYR A 196 8.35 19.21 2.79
C TYR A 196 8.86 18.05 3.65
N PHE A 197 9.79 17.26 3.13
CA PHE A 197 10.35 16.05 3.74
C PHE A 197 11.88 16.02 3.58
N PRO A 198 12.61 17.00 4.15
CA PRO A 198 14.06 16.93 4.21
C PRO A 198 14.53 15.65 4.94
N PRO A 199 15.79 15.21 4.79
CA PRO A 199 16.29 14.04 5.50
C PRO A 199 16.09 14.11 7.03
N THR A 200 16.14 15.31 7.61
CA THR A 200 15.88 15.58 9.04
C THR A 200 14.42 15.40 9.46
N SER A 201 13.50 15.35 8.50
CA SER A 201 12.07 15.07 8.71
C SER A 201 11.75 13.58 8.79
N PHE A 202 12.70 12.70 8.45
CA PHE A 202 12.55 11.27 8.70
C PHE A 202 12.51 11.03 10.21
N ILE A 203 11.44 10.42 10.71
CA ILE A 203 11.28 10.14 12.14
C ILE A 203 11.88 8.78 12.45
N SER A 204 11.30 7.76 11.84
CA SER A 204 11.66 6.37 12.04
C SER A 204 11.00 5.54 10.95
N PHE A 205 11.37 4.27 10.85
CA PHE A 205 10.39 3.32 10.35
C PHE A 205 9.31 3.22 11.41
N SER A 206 8.05 3.10 11.00
CA SER A 206 7.07 2.45 11.84
C SER A 206 7.69 1.09 12.09
N GLU A 207 8.32 0.95 13.26
CA GLU A 207 8.41 -0.33 13.90
C GLU A 207 7.04 -0.91 13.65
N THR A 208 7.01 -2.03 12.98
CA THR A 208 5.81 -2.83 12.98
C THR A 208 5.62 -3.16 14.45
N VAL A 209 4.94 -2.27 15.21
CA VAL A 209 4.53 -2.39 16.61
C VAL A 209 3.49 -3.52 16.67
N GLY A 210 3.86 -4.70 16.16
CA GLY A 210 2.96 -5.75 15.70
C GLY A 210 3.53 -6.75 14.69
N LYS A 211 4.72 -6.56 14.09
CA LYS A 211 5.56 -7.74 13.80
C LYS A 211 6.38 -7.91 15.05
N ASP A 212 5.73 -8.50 16.04
CA ASP A 212 6.42 -9.18 17.10
C ASP A 212 7.68 -9.82 16.50
N GLY A 213 8.83 -9.76 17.18
CA GLY A 213 9.99 -10.61 16.85
C GLY A 213 9.67 -12.11 16.86
N VAL A 214 8.40 -12.44 17.03
CA VAL A 214 7.78 -13.72 16.87
C VAL A 214 7.96 -14.23 15.45
N ARG A 215 8.83 -15.24 15.33
CA ARG A 215 8.98 -16.09 14.16
C ARG A 215 7.59 -16.41 13.62
N PRO A 216 7.34 -16.17 12.33
CA PRO A 216 6.02 -16.37 11.74
C PRO A 216 5.68 -17.87 11.62
N PHE A 217 6.43 -18.78 12.22
CA PHE A 217 6.27 -20.22 12.05
C PHE A 217 5.67 -20.82 13.32
N CYS A 218 4.62 -21.63 13.16
CA CYS A 218 4.06 -22.38 14.25
C CYS A 218 5.08 -23.42 14.75
N LYS A 219 5.37 -23.43 16.05
CA LYS A 219 6.25 -24.40 16.72
C LYS A 219 5.77 -25.84 16.60
N LYS A 220 4.46 -26.06 16.49
CA LYS A 220 3.87 -27.41 16.43
C LYS A 220 3.91 -28.02 15.04
N CYS A 221 3.51 -27.27 14.02
CA CYS A 221 3.33 -27.81 12.66
C CYS A 221 4.21 -27.14 11.60
N GLY A 222 5.07 -26.18 11.97
CA GLY A 222 5.97 -25.49 11.04
C GLY A 222 5.28 -24.53 10.06
N ARG A 223 3.95 -24.41 10.07
CA ARG A 223 3.22 -23.54 9.13
C ARG A 223 3.58 -22.06 9.35
N ARG A 224 3.89 -21.36 8.25
CA ARG A 224 4.10 -19.90 8.25
C ARG A 224 2.76 -19.16 8.32
N CYS A 225 2.62 -18.23 9.26
CA CYS A 225 1.47 -17.36 9.52
C CYS A 225 1.99 -15.95 9.84
N THR A 226 1.98 -15.06 8.86
CA THR A 226 2.58 -13.71 8.97
C THR A 226 1.65 -12.70 9.63
N GLN A 227 0.34 -12.82 9.41
CA GLN A 227 -0.65 -11.90 9.96
C GLN A 227 -1.22 -12.41 11.29
N LEU A 228 -1.52 -11.51 12.22
CA LEU A 228 -2.10 -11.86 13.52
C LEU A 228 -3.43 -12.62 13.38
N VAL A 229 -4.29 -12.22 12.45
CA VAL A 229 -5.57 -12.92 12.17
C VAL A 229 -5.32 -14.35 11.72
N SER A 230 -4.38 -14.58 10.80
CA SER A 230 -4.00 -15.92 10.35
C SER A 230 -3.39 -16.76 11.48
N ARG A 231 -2.56 -16.16 12.35
CA ARG A 231 -2.01 -16.84 13.53
C ARG A 231 -3.12 -17.27 14.50
N ARG A 232 -4.08 -16.39 14.79
CA ARG A 232 -5.23 -16.71 15.65
C ARG A 232 -6.09 -17.83 15.08
N ASP A 233 -6.40 -17.78 13.78
CA ASP A 233 -7.13 -18.85 13.10
C ASP A 233 -6.34 -20.15 13.02
N HIS A 234 -5.02 -20.07 12.93
CA HIS A 234 -4.17 -21.24 13.00
C HIS A 234 -4.25 -21.89 14.39
N VAL A 235 -4.05 -21.13 15.47
CA VAL A 235 -4.17 -21.64 16.84
C VAL A 235 -5.58 -22.15 17.13
N ALA A 236 -6.62 -21.46 16.67
CA ALA A 236 -8.01 -21.93 16.80
C ALA A 236 -8.19 -23.32 16.16
N LYS A 237 -7.54 -23.59 15.01
CA LYS A 237 -7.54 -24.91 14.37
C LYS A 237 -6.85 -25.96 15.25
N GLU A 238 -5.65 -25.64 15.74
CA GLU A 238 -4.88 -26.55 16.61
C GLU A 238 -5.59 -26.85 17.94
N LEU A 239 -6.47 -25.96 18.39
CA LEU A 239 -7.30 -26.12 19.58
C LEU A 239 -8.72 -26.64 19.30
N ASN A 240 -9.05 -26.94 18.03
CA ASN A 240 -10.40 -27.31 17.58
C ASN A 240 -11.51 -26.33 18.03
N LEU A 241 -11.19 -25.05 18.16
CA LEU A 241 -12.15 -24.01 18.51
C LEU A 241 -12.95 -23.57 17.27
N LYS A 242 -14.26 -23.41 17.46
CA LYS A 242 -15.20 -22.93 16.45
C LYS A 242 -16.04 -21.78 17.01
N MET A 243 -16.49 -20.91 16.12
CA MET A 243 -17.53 -19.91 16.33
C MET A 243 -18.69 -20.19 15.38
N ASP A 244 -19.91 -19.94 15.85
CA ASP A 244 -21.13 -20.18 15.08
C ASP A 244 -21.34 -19.09 14.02
N CYS A 245 -22.05 -19.42 12.96
CA CYS A 245 -22.47 -18.45 11.95
C CYS A 245 -23.40 -17.39 12.58
N PRO A 246 -23.20 -16.09 12.31
CA PRO A 246 -24.05 -15.04 12.88
C PRO A 246 -25.47 -15.00 12.30
N VAL A 247 -25.74 -15.67 11.17
CA VAL A 247 -27.05 -15.75 10.53
C VAL A 247 -27.93 -16.76 11.30
N ARG A 248 -29.12 -16.33 11.74
CA ARG A 248 -30.01 -17.17 12.56
C ARG A 248 -30.48 -18.39 11.77
N GLY A 249 -30.47 -19.55 12.41
CA GLY A 249 -30.89 -20.81 11.80
C GLY A 249 -29.82 -21.50 10.94
N CYS A 250 -28.68 -20.86 10.69
CA CYS A 250 -27.57 -21.50 9.99
C CYS A 250 -26.79 -22.42 10.96
N PRO A 251 -26.67 -23.74 10.69
CA PRO A 251 -25.98 -24.68 11.57
C PRO A 251 -24.44 -24.65 11.41
N TYR A 252 -23.91 -23.79 10.55
CA TYR A 252 -22.48 -23.75 10.26
C TYR A 252 -21.68 -23.19 11.45
N GLY A 253 -20.61 -23.90 11.83
CA GLY A 253 -19.63 -23.46 12.82
C GLY A 253 -18.21 -23.65 12.33
N GLY A 254 -17.37 -22.63 12.45
CA GLY A 254 -16.01 -22.62 11.90
C GLY A 254 -15.07 -21.65 12.60
N ARG A 255 -13.84 -21.52 12.10
CA ARG A 255 -12.89 -20.49 12.54
C ARG A 255 -13.26 -19.14 11.93
N ASN A 256 -12.63 -18.03 12.35
CA ASN A 256 -13.02 -16.69 11.91
C ASN A 256 -12.98 -16.54 10.37
N SER A 257 -11.89 -16.95 9.71
CA SER A 257 -11.81 -16.97 8.23
C SER A 257 -12.79 -17.93 7.57
N ALA A 258 -13.08 -19.07 8.19
CA ALA A 258 -14.00 -20.06 7.65
C ALA A 258 -15.44 -19.55 7.68
N VAL A 259 -15.85 -18.92 8.78
CA VAL A 259 -17.15 -18.24 8.89
C VAL A 259 -17.24 -17.07 7.93
N SER A 260 -16.21 -16.25 7.81
CA SER A 260 -16.20 -15.11 6.87
C SER A 260 -16.39 -15.57 5.42
N ARG A 261 -15.69 -16.64 5.01
CA ARG A 261 -15.86 -17.23 3.68
C ARG A 261 -17.24 -17.88 3.51
N HIS A 262 -17.72 -18.57 4.54
CA HIS A 262 -19.06 -19.17 4.53
C HIS A 262 -20.14 -18.10 4.34
N LEU A 263 -20.04 -16.94 4.99
CA LEU A 263 -20.95 -15.81 4.82
C LEU A 263 -21.00 -15.35 3.36
N LYS A 264 -19.84 -15.16 2.72
CA LYS A 264 -19.76 -14.75 1.31
C LYS A 264 -20.39 -15.80 0.39
N GLN A 265 -20.11 -17.08 0.63
CA GLN A 265 -20.52 -18.18 -0.26
C GLN A 265 -21.97 -18.66 -0.08
N ASN A 266 -22.48 -18.68 1.15
CA ASN A 266 -23.77 -19.30 1.48
C ASN A 266 -24.85 -18.28 1.83
N HIS A 267 -24.46 -17.03 2.10
CA HIS A 267 -25.38 -15.97 2.46
C HIS A 267 -25.26 -14.73 1.57
N GLY A 268 -24.33 -14.71 0.61
CA GLY A 268 -24.08 -13.54 -0.24
C GLY A 268 -23.64 -12.29 0.54
N LYS A 269 -23.22 -12.44 1.80
CA LYS A 269 -22.91 -11.33 2.71
C LYS A 269 -21.42 -11.27 3.02
N ASN A 270 -20.85 -10.07 2.98
CA ASN A 270 -19.57 -9.75 3.63
C ASN A 270 -19.82 -9.19 5.04
N LEU A 271 -18.77 -8.78 5.77
CA LEU A 271 -18.93 -8.21 7.12
C LEU A 271 -19.66 -6.86 7.13
N GLN A 272 -19.64 -6.12 6.03
CA GLN A 272 -20.35 -4.85 5.89
C GLN A 272 -21.85 -5.09 5.62
N GLY A 273 -22.20 -6.15 4.88
CA GLY A 273 -23.58 -6.55 4.59
C GLY A 273 -24.29 -7.33 5.70
N LEU A 274 -23.66 -7.51 6.88
CA LEU A 274 -24.36 -8.06 8.04
C LEU A 274 -25.24 -6.99 8.69
N ASN A 275 -26.49 -7.33 9.03
CA ASN A 275 -27.32 -6.42 9.81
C ASN A 275 -26.73 -6.24 11.24
N ARG A 276 -27.19 -5.20 11.95
CA ARG A 276 -26.67 -4.87 13.30
C ARG A 276 -26.64 -6.07 14.26
N ALA A 277 -27.68 -6.89 14.27
CA ALA A 277 -27.78 -8.04 15.17
C ALA A 277 -26.88 -9.21 14.75
N GLU A 278 -26.70 -9.44 13.44
CA GLU A 278 -25.73 -10.42 12.90
C GLU A 278 -24.30 -9.99 13.21
N LYS A 279 -23.97 -8.71 12.98
CA LYS A 279 -22.66 -8.13 13.26
C LYS A 279 -22.29 -8.24 14.75
N GLU A 280 -23.23 -7.92 15.64
CA GLU A 280 -23.04 -8.06 17.08
C GLU A 280 -22.77 -9.52 17.49
N ARG A 281 -23.52 -10.48 16.92
CA ARG A 281 -23.28 -11.93 17.16
C ARG A 281 -21.90 -12.35 16.65
N PHE A 282 -21.51 -11.91 15.45
CA PHE A 282 -20.21 -12.19 14.86
C PHE A 282 -19.08 -11.65 15.74
N ASP A 283 -19.14 -10.38 16.12
CA ASP A 283 -18.12 -9.73 16.93
C ASP A 283 -18.02 -10.35 18.32
N SER A 284 -19.16 -10.69 18.95
CA SER A 284 -19.20 -11.39 20.23
C SER A 284 -18.56 -12.77 20.15
N ALA A 285 -18.88 -13.56 19.13
CA ALA A 285 -18.33 -14.89 18.94
C ALA A 285 -16.83 -14.85 18.61
N ARG A 286 -16.42 -13.89 17.77
CA ARG A 286 -15.01 -13.61 17.46
C ARG A 286 -14.22 -13.19 18.70
N GLN A 287 -14.77 -12.31 19.54
CA GLN A 287 -14.13 -11.87 20.77
C GLN A 287 -13.97 -13.04 21.76
N LYS A 288 -14.99 -13.92 21.89
CA LYS A 288 -14.90 -15.16 22.69
C LYS A 288 -13.79 -16.09 22.18
N LEU A 289 -13.65 -16.25 20.86
CA LEU A 289 -12.56 -17.03 20.26
C LEU A 289 -11.19 -16.42 20.59
N HIS A 290 -11.02 -15.11 20.40
CA HIS A 290 -9.77 -14.41 20.68
C HIS A 290 -9.35 -14.51 22.15
N LYS A 291 -10.30 -14.36 23.09
CA LYS A 291 -10.04 -14.53 24.54
C LYS A 291 -9.46 -15.91 24.89
N LYS A 292 -9.81 -16.96 24.13
CA LYS A 292 -9.26 -18.32 24.33
C LYS A 292 -7.92 -18.52 23.63
N VAL A 293 -7.73 -17.90 22.46
CA VAL A 293 -6.54 -18.08 21.62
C VAL A 293 -5.36 -17.24 22.09
N ASP A 294 -5.58 -15.95 22.38
CA ASP A 294 -4.52 -14.99 22.66
C ASP A 294 -3.60 -15.40 23.84
N PRO A 295 -4.12 -15.90 24.98
CA PRO A 295 -3.27 -16.32 26.10
C PRO A 295 -2.31 -17.46 25.77
N VAL A 296 -2.62 -18.29 24.76
CA VAL A 296 -1.79 -19.44 24.37
C VAL A 296 -0.97 -19.20 23.11
N MET A 297 -1.07 -18.03 22.47
CA MET A 297 -0.36 -17.71 21.24
C MET A 297 1.16 -17.92 21.35
N HIS A 298 1.78 -17.55 22.47
CA HIS A 298 3.21 -17.72 22.73
C HIS A 298 3.68 -19.20 22.75
N LYS A 299 2.76 -20.15 22.99
CA LYS A 299 3.05 -21.59 22.93
C LYS A 299 3.14 -22.09 21.49
N PHE A 300 2.54 -21.38 20.55
CA PHE A 300 2.54 -21.74 19.13
C PHE A 300 3.52 -20.90 18.33
N PHE A 301 3.77 -19.65 18.70
CA PHE A 301 4.67 -18.76 17.97
C PHE A 301 5.68 -18.15 18.96
N SER A 302 6.97 -18.10 18.57
CA SER A 302 8.09 -17.62 19.40
C SER A 302 8.62 -16.34 18.86
#